data_AF-A0AAU8IJN2-F1
#
_entry.id   AF-A0AAU8IJN2-F1
#
_cell.length_a   1.000
_cell.length_b   1.000
_cell.length_c   1.000
_cell.angle_alpha   90.00
_cell.angle_beta   90.00
_cell.angle_gamma   90.00
#
_symmetry.space_group_name_H-M   'P 1'
#
loop_
_entity.id
_entity.type
_entity.pdbx_description
1 polymer ?
#
loop_
_entity_poly.entity_id
_entity_poly.type
_entity_poly.pdbx_seq_one_letter_code
_entity_poly.pdbx_strand_id
1 'polypeptide(L)' 'MTDDHVKIHFRMDVGEDGWPPASVESLWAVDLGDGTVRLDNTPWFVRGVASDDIIRVEIDEDGARWAGETVRARRTARSG' A
#
# COMPACT_ATOMS: atom_id res chain seq x y z
N MET A 1 13.15 -12.34 16.12
CA MET A 1 13.13 -11.50 14.91
C MET A 1 12.14 -10.40 15.23
N THR A 2 12.61 -9.16 15.32
CA THR A 2 11.73 -8.02 15.59
C THR A 2 10.66 -7.96 14.51
N ASP A 3 9.42 -7.74 14.93
CA ASP A 3 8.27 -7.53 14.05
C ASP A 3 8.53 -6.24 13.25
N ASP A 4 9.19 -6.36 12.10
CA ASP A 4 9.40 -5.25 11.15
C ASP A 4 8.11 -4.95 10.34
N HIS A 5 7.00 -5.57 10.74
CA HIS A 5 5.68 -5.38 10.16
C HIS A 5 5.09 -4.05 10.59
N VAL A 6 4.81 -3.23 9.59
CA VAL A 6 4.16 -1.94 9.72
C VAL A 6 2.82 -1.96 9.00
N LYS A 7 1.91 -1.10 9.46
CA LYS A 7 0.67 -0.82 8.74
C LYS A 7 0.87 0.41 7.87
N ILE A 8 0.40 0.33 6.63
CA ILE A 8 0.40 1.46 5.69
C ILE A 8 -1.00 1.70 5.14
N HIS A 9 -1.28 2.93 4.75
CA HIS A 9 -2.60 3.40 4.34
C HIS A 9 -2.60 3.86 2.88
N PHE A 10 -3.57 3.39 2.11
CA PHE A 10 -3.86 3.85 0.76
C PHE A 10 -5.14 4.69 0.78
N ARG A 11 -5.07 5.90 0.23
CA ARG A 11 -6.26 6.71 -0.03
C ARG A 11 -6.97 6.17 -1.26
N MET A 12 -8.30 6.13 -1.19
CA MET A 12 -9.15 5.66 -2.28
C MET A 12 -10.32 6.61 -2.46
N ASP A 13 -10.67 6.86 -3.71
CA ASP A 13 -11.88 7.58 -4.05
C ASP A 13 -13.07 6.61 -4.00
N VAL A 14 -14.04 6.93 -3.15
CA VAL A 14 -15.31 6.21 -3.09
C VAL A 14 -16.23 6.76 -4.16
N GLY A 15 -16.67 5.90 -5.08
CA GLY A 15 -17.60 6.25 -6.15
C GLY A 15 -18.98 6.67 -5.65
N GLU A 16 -19.78 7.28 -6.51
CA GLU A 16 -21.16 7.70 -6.21
C GLU A 16 -22.06 6.52 -5.82
N ASP A 17 -21.71 5.30 -6.25
CA ASP A 17 -22.38 4.05 -5.89
C ASP A 17 -21.97 3.50 -4.51
N GLY A 18 -21.04 4.18 -3.82
CA GLY A 18 -20.53 3.77 -2.52
C GLY A 18 -19.44 2.70 -2.59
N TRP A 19 -18.85 2.43 -3.77
CA TRP A 19 -17.76 1.49 -3.94
C TRP A 19 -16.41 2.17 -4.21
N PRO A 20 -15.29 1.76 -3.58
CA PRO A 20 -15.18 0.77 -2.50
C PRO A 20 -15.85 1.26 -1.20
N PRO A 21 -16.16 0.35 -0.25
CA PRO A 21 -16.95 0.68 0.95
C PRO A 21 -16.20 1.57 1.96
N ALA A 22 -14.94 1.93 1.69
CA ALA A 22 -14.11 2.75 2.55
C ALA A 22 -13.19 3.65 1.72
N SER A 23 -12.89 4.85 2.23
CA SER A 23 -11.94 5.80 1.60
C SER A 23 -10.47 5.51 1.93
N VAL A 24 -10.21 4.56 2.83
CA VAL A 24 -8.86 4.13 3.20
C VAL A 24 -8.83 2.61 3.26
N GLU A 25 -7.86 2.02 2.56
CA GLU A 25 -7.48 0.62 2.75
C GLU A 25 -6.14 0.58 3.48
N SER A 26 -6.01 -0.32 4.47
CA SER A 26 -4.75 -0.52 5.20
C SER A 26 -4.17 -1.89 4.90
N LEU A 27 -2.89 -1.93 4.54
CA LEU A 27 -2.15 -3.16 4.26
C LEU A 27 -1.04 -3.37 5.28
N TRP A 28 -0.66 -4.63 5.44
CA TRP A 28 0.55 -4.99 6.18
C TRP A 28 1.73 -4.93 5.22
N ALA A 29 2.86 -4.45 5.71
CA ALA A 29 4.10 -4.37 4.96
C ALA A 29 5.29 -4.60 5.88
N VAL A 30 6.42 -4.96 5.29
CA VAL A 30 7.71 -5.02 5.99
C VAL A 30 8.47 -3.74 5.70
N ASP A 31 8.93 -3.05 6.74
CA ASP A 31 9.80 -1.86 6.61
C ASP A 31 11.17 -2.27 6.07
N LEU A 32 11.60 -1.65 4.96
CA LEU A 32 12.90 -1.92 4.33
C LEU A 32 13.98 -0.90 4.72
N GLY A 33 13.61 0.11 5.53
CA GLY A 33 14.41 1.32 5.71
C GLY A 33 14.14 2.33 4.60
N ASP A 34 14.90 3.43 4.58
CA ASP A 34 14.94 4.47 3.52
C ASP A 34 13.61 5.09 3.04
N GLY A 35 12.53 4.90 3.80
CA GLY A 35 11.20 5.37 3.43
C GLY A 35 10.50 4.44 2.44
N THR A 36 10.94 3.18 2.32
CA THR A 36 10.27 2.17 1.51
C THR A 36 9.81 0.97 2.32
N VAL A 37 8.75 0.33 1.83
CA VAL A 37 8.17 -0.88 2.43
C VAL A 37 7.86 -1.91 1.36
N ARG A 38 7.88 -3.19 1.71
CA ARG A 38 7.38 -4.28 0.86
C ARG A 38 6.00 -4.75 1.35
N LEU A 39 4.99 -4.74 0.48
CA LEU A 39 3.65 -5.23 0.81
C LEU A 39 3.67 -6.72 1.17
N ASP A 40 3.01 -7.10 2.27
CA ASP A 40 2.97 -8.47 2.79
C ASP A 40 1.57 -9.12 2.72
N ASN A 41 0.60 -8.45 2.09
CA ASN A 41 -0.70 -9.04 1.79
C ASN A 41 -1.29 -8.51 0.48
N THR A 42 -2.29 -9.24 -0.03
CA THR A 42 -3.00 -8.88 -1.27
C THR A 42 -4.00 -7.75 -1.00
N PRO A 43 -3.98 -6.66 -1.80
CA PRO A 43 -4.98 -5.61 -1.69
C PRO A 43 -6.37 -6.09 -2.11
N TRP A 44 -7.38 -5.56 -1.45
CA TRP A 44 -8.79 -5.82 -1.74
C TRP A 44 -9.36 -4.83 -2.75
N PHE A 45 -9.05 -3.54 -2.59
CA PHE A 45 -9.68 -2.47 -3.36
C PHE A 45 -8.67 -1.61 -4.12
N VAL A 46 -7.54 -1.28 -3.49
CA VAL A 46 -6.49 -0.49 -4.15
C VAL A 46 -5.95 -1.24 -5.37
N ARG A 47 -5.84 -0.53 -6.49
CA ARG A 47 -5.39 -1.09 -7.78
C ARG A 47 -3.97 -0.67 -8.10
N GLY A 48 -3.33 -1.42 -8.99
CA GLY A 48 -1.99 -1.12 -9.48
C GLY A 48 -0.86 -1.53 -8.55
N VAL A 49 -1.19 -2.14 -7.40
CA VAL A 49 -0.24 -2.74 -6.46
C VAL A 49 -0.61 -4.20 -6.19
N ALA A 50 0.36 -4.99 -5.77
CA ALA A 50 0.22 -6.39 -5.38
C ALA A 50 1.12 -6.72 -4.18
N SER A 51 0.90 -7.88 -3.55
CA SER A 51 1.87 -8.41 -2.58
C SER A 51 3.27 -8.48 -3.19
N ASP A 52 4.30 -8.24 -2.37
CA ASP A 52 5.70 -8.08 -2.73
C ASP A 52 6.09 -6.81 -3.52
N ASP A 53 5.15 -5.91 -3.84
CA ASP A 53 5.51 -4.60 -4.40
C ASP A 53 6.24 -3.74 -3.37
N ILE A 54 7.19 -2.94 -3.86
CA ILE A 54 7.93 -1.97 -3.03
C ILE A 54 7.38 -0.57 -3.26
N ILE A 55 6.94 0.05 -2.17
CA ILE A 55 6.19 1.29 -2.16
C ILE A 55 6.94 2.33 -1.33
N ARG A 56 6.98 3.59 -1.79
CA ARG A 56 7.41 4.73 -0.95
C ARG A 56 6.32 5.06 0.06
N VAL A 57 6.72 5.31 1.30
CA VAL A 57 5.80 5.76 2.34
C VAL A 57 6.20 7.14 2.85
N GLU A 58 5.20 7.99 3.06
CA GLU A 58 5.36 9.24 3.80
C GLU A 58 4.72 9.08 5.17
N ILE A 59 5.38 9.58 6.20
CA ILE A 59 4.87 9.58 7.57
C ILE A 59 4.26 10.96 7.81
N ASP A 60 2.99 11.00 8.20
CA ASP A 60 2.33 12.25 8.56
C ASP A 60 2.65 12.69 10.01
N GLU A 61 2.08 13.82 10.42
CA GLU A 61 2.30 14.42 11.75
C GLU A 61 1.83 13.50 12.89
N ASP A 62 0.88 12.61 12.61
CA ASP A 62 0.31 11.65 13.56
C ASP A 62 1.07 10.31 13.57
N GLY A 63 2.10 10.17 12.73
CA GLY A 63 2.92 8.96 12.62
C GLY A 63 2.31 7.87 11.71
N ALA A 64 1.23 8.17 10.98
CA ALA A 64 0.64 7.24 10.05
C ALA A 64 1.45 7.18 8.74
N ARG A 65 1.65 5.97 8.22
CA ARG A 65 2.39 5.73 6.97
C ARG A 65 1.42 5.72 5.79
N TRP A 66 1.53 6.71 4.91
CA TRP A 66 0.74 6.84 3.69
C TRP A 66 1.52 6.36 2.48
N ALA A 67 0.92 5.48 1.70
CA ALA A 67 1.50 5.02 0.45
C ALA A 67 1.55 6.15 -0.59
N GLY A 68 2.74 6.36 -1.15
CA GLY A 68 3.01 7.27 -2.26
C GLY A 68 3.18 6.51 -3.59
N GLU A 69 4.21 6.88 -4.35
CA GLU A 69 4.53 6.22 -5.62
C GLU A 69 5.00 4.78 -5.43
N THR A 70 4.57 3.88 -6.33
CA THR A 70 5.14 2.54 -6.46
C THR A 70 6.55 2.62 -7.04
N VAL A 71 7.57 2.28 -6.23
CA VAL A 71 8.99 2.35 -6.65
C VAL A 71 9.34 1.15 -7.51
N ARG A 72 8.82 -0.02 -7.16
CA ARG A 72 9.04 -1.25 -7.91
C ARG A 72 7.76 -2.05 -7.93
N ALA A 73 7.10 -2.06 -9.08
CA ALA A 73 6.06 -3.01 -9.37
C ALA A 73 6.68 -4.39 -9.61
N ARG A 74 6.11 -5.42 -9.00
CA ARG A 74 6.23 -6.79 -9.48
C ARG A 74 5.60 -6.81 -10.87
N ARG A 75 6.29 -7.42 -11.85
CA ARG A 75 5.78 -7.56 -13.21
C ARG A 75 4.50 -8.41 -13.19
N THR A 76 3.35 -7.79 -12.98
CA THR A 76 2.08 -8.38 -13.35
C THR A 76 1.98 -8.15 -14.86
N ALA A 77 2.14 -9.22 -15.64
CA ALA A 77 1.92 -9.16 -17.07
C ALA A 77 0.53 -8.54 -17.31
N ARG A 78 0.49 -7.34 -17.89
CA ARG A 78 -0.72 -6.85 -18.52
C ARG A 78 -0.92 -7.73 -19.76
N SER A 79 -1.72 -8.79 -19.62
CA SER A 79 -2.33 -9.39 -20.81
C SER A 79 -3.36 -8.39 -21.33
N GLY A 80 -3.25 -8.09 -22.62
CA GLY A 80 -4.02 -7.05 -23.33
C GLY A 80 -5.46 -7.41 -23.64
#